data_AF-A0A919HUB6-F1
#
_entry.id   AF-A0A919HUB6-F1
#
_cell.length_a   1.000
_cell.length_b   1.000
_cell.length_c   1.000
_cell.angle_alpha   90.00
_cell.angle_beta   90.00
_cell.angle_gamma   90.00
#
_symmetry.space_group_name_H-M   'P 1'
#
loop_
_entity.id
_entity.type
_entity.pdbx_description
1 polymer ?
#
loop_
_entity_poly.entity_id
_entity_poly.type
_entity_poly.pdbx_seq_one_letter_code
_entity_poly.pdbx_strand_id
1 'polypeptide(L)'
;MIATATLFNVIGSDTNPMFAMPWYWHLVLGGFAFGMMFMATDPVSASFTDKGKWSYGVLIGVMCVLIRVVNPAYPEGMMLAILFANLFAPLFDYLVVQANIKRRKSRG
;
A
#
# COMPACT_ATOMS: atom_id res chain seq x y z
N MET A 1 -2.11 6.01 0.86
CA MET A 1 -2.16 6.26 2.31
C MET A 1 -2.70 7.64 2.65
N ILE A 2 -2.02 8.74 2.33
CA ILE A 2 -2.48 10.11 2.67
C ILE A 2 -3.85 10.40 2.03
N ALA A 3 -3.99 10.15 0.72
CA ALA A 3 -5.26 10.32 0.01
C ALA A 3 -6.37 9.39 0.55
N THR A 4 -6.03 8.15 0.88
CA THR A 4 -6.99 7.16 1.39
C THR A 4 -7.47 7.50 2.81
N ALA A 5 -6.55 7.91 3.69
CA ALA A 5 -6.85 8.29 5.06
C ALA A 5 -7.63 9.60 5.13
N THR A 6 -7.29 10.59 4.30
CA THR A 6 -8.08 11.83 4.19
C THR A 6 -9.48 11.58 3.65
N LEU A 7 -9.64 10.68 2.67
CA LEU A 7 -10.94 10.30 2.13
C LEU A 7 -11.82 9.61 3.19
N PHE A 8 -11.26 8.69 3.99
CA PHE A 8 -12.00 8.09 5.11
C PHE A 8 -12.28 9.08 6.24
N ASN A 9 -11.39 10.04 6.48
CA ASN A 9 -11.61 11.10 7.45
C ASN A 9 -12.77 12.04 7.06
N VAL A 10 -12.93 12.30 5.76
CA VAL A 10 -14.03 13.13 5.21
C VAL A 10 -15.36 12.38 5.18
N ILE A 11 -15.35 11.07 4.91
CA ILE A 11 -16.59 10.27 4.89
C ILE A 11 -17.24 10.25 6.29
N GLY A 12 -16.43 10.09 7.35
CA GLY A 12 -16.91 10.01 8.72
C GLY A 12 -17.76 8.76 8.98
N SER A 13 -17.60 8.12 10.14
CA SER A 13 -18.49 7.03 10.54
C SER A 13 -18.68 7.06 12.05
N ASP A 14 -19.94 7.17 12.50
CA ASP A 14 -20.31 7.21 13.92
C ASP A 14 -20.05 5.89 14.65
N THR A 15 -19.78 4.81 13.91
CA THR A 15 -19.57 3.47 14.45
C THR A 15 -18.10 3.11 14.70
N ASN A 16 -17.13 3.84 14.15
CA ASN A 16 -15.72 3.49 14.31
C ASN A 16 -14.81 4.74 14.48
N PRO A 17 -14.23 4.95 15.68
CA PRO A 17 -13.41 6.13 15.98
C PRO A 17 -12.11 6.21 15.15
N MET A 18 -11.71 5.12 14.47
CA MET A 18 -10.54 5.14 13.56
C MET A 18 -10.78 5.94 12.28
N PHE A 19 -12.04 6.23 11.88
CA PHE A 19 -12.34 7.13 10.76
C PHE A 19 -11.96 8.58 11.08
N ALA A 20 -12.12 9.01 12.33
CA ALA A 20 -11.83 10.38 12.75
C ALA A 20 -10.32 10.68 12.87
N MET A 21 -9.45 9.66 12.80
CA MET A 21 -8.01 9.87 12.94
C MET A 21 -7.39 10.50 11.68
N PRO A 22 -6.67 11.62 11.83
CA PRO A 22 -5.89 12.20 10.75
C PRO A 22 -4.81 11.27 10.19
N TRP A 23 -4.44 11.49 8.92
CA TRP A 23 -3.45 10.69 8.20
C TRP A 23 -2.06 10.67 8.86
N TYR A 24 -1.67 11.74 9.55
CA TYR A 24 -0.37 11.83 10.21
C TYR A 24 -0.29 10.92 11.45
N TRP A 25 -1.39 10.75 12.17
CA TRP A 25 -1.46 9.80 13.28
C TRP A 25 -1.31 8.35 12.81
N HIS A 26 -1.77 8.02 11.61
CA HIS A 26 -1.60 6.70 11.02
C HIS A 26 -0.15 6.36 10.65
N LEU A 27 0.70 7.38 10.45
CA LEU A 27 2.12 7.21 10.17
C LEU A 27 2.92 6.86 11.44
N VAL A 28 2.55 7.47 12.58
CA VAL A 28 3.30 7.37 13.84
C VAL A 28 2.74 6.29 14.76
N LEU A 29 1.46 5.94 14.64
CA LEU A 29 0.82 4.92 15.47
C LEU A 29 1.04 3.50 14.95
N GLY A 30 1.42 2.63 15.88
CA GLY A 30 1.61 1.20 15.66
C GLY A 30 2.87 0.85 14.88
N GLY A 31 2.92 -0.36 14.32
CA GLY A 31 4.03 -0.89 13.54
C GLY A 31 4.15 -0.34 12.11
N PHE A 32 3.43 0.71 11.73
CA PHE A 32 3.40 1.20 10.34
C PHE A 32 4.74 1.75 9.87
N ALA A 33 5.33 2.71 10.59
CA ALA A 33 6.62 3.28 10.25
C ALA A 33 7.73 2.22 10.27
N PHE A 34 7.69 1.31 11.25
CA PHE A 34 8.61 0.19 11.33
C PHE A 34 8.50 -0.75 10.12
N GLY A 35 7.28 -1.19 9.79
CA GLY A 35 7.02 -2.04 8.64
C GLY A 35 7.37 -1.36 7.32
N MET A 36 7.14 -0.06 7.19
CA MET A 36 7.51 0.70 5.99
C MET A 36 9.03 0.74 5.80
N MET A 37 9.80 1.02 6.87
CA MET A 37 11.23 1.23 6.76
C MET A 37 12.03 -0.09 6.67
N PHE A 38 11.57 -1.15 7.34
CA PHE A 38 12.34 -2.39 7.47
C PHE A 38 11.77 -3.60 6.74
N MET A 39 10.45 -3.64 6.51
CA MET A 39 9.81 -4.80 5.86
C MET A 39 9.40 -4.51 4.42
N ALA A 40 8.87 -3.32 4.11
CA ALA A 40 8.47 -2.97 2.74
C ALA A 40 9.65 -2.66 1.81
N THR A 41 10.84 -2.45 2.37
CA THR A 41 12.10 -2.16 1.66
C THR A 41 12.92 -3.41 1.38
N ASP A 42 12.38 -4.61 1.67
CA ASP A 42 13.08 -5.86 1.45
C ASP A 42 13.28 -6.14 -0.06
N PRO A 43 14.52 -6.25 -0.56
CA PRO A 43 14.78 -6.30 -1.99
C PRO A 43 14.44 -7.66 -2.63
N VAL A 44 14.08 -8.67 -1.83
CA VAL A 44 13.81 -10.04 -2.30
C VAL A 44 12.35 -10.22 -2.66
N SER A 45 11.42 -9.65 -1.89
CA SER A 45 9.97 -9.80 -2.09
C SER A 45 9.34 -8.63 -2.84
N ALA A 46 10.01 -7.47 -2.84
CA ALA A 46 9.52 -6.27 -3.54
C ALA A 46 9.67 -6.38 -5.08
N SER A 47 8.87 -5.58 -5.79
CA SER A 47 8.95 -5.46 -7.24
C SER A 47 10.33 -4.92 -7.68
N PHE A 48 10.92 -5.54 -8.71
CA PHE A 48 12.25 -5.20 -9.19
C PHE A 48 12.28 -3.93 -10.03
N THR A 49 11.17 -3.63 -10.73
CA THR A 49 11.12 -2.49 -11.66
C THR A 49 10.80 -1.18 -10.96
N ASP A 50 11.45 -0.06 -11.32
CA ASP A 50 11.22 1.25 -10.66
C ASP A 50 9.75 1.68 -10.66
N LYS A 51 9.04 1.49 -11.78
CA LYS A 51 7.61 1.79 -11.85
C LYS A 51 6.75 0.83 -11.03
N GLY A 52 7.18 -0.42 -10.91
CA GLY A 52 6.50 -1.43 -10.10
C GLY A 52 6.66 -1.17 -8.61
N LYS A 53 7.83 -0.69 -8.16
CA LYS A 53 8.08 -0.23 -6.78
C LYS A 53 7.13 0.89 -6.34
N TRP A 54 6.85 1.85 -7.23
CA TRP A 54 5.87 2.91 -6.95
C TRP A 54 4.45 2.35 -6.77
N SER A 55 3.99 1.48 -7.67
CA SER A 55 2.68 0.83 -7.56
C SER A 55 2.56 -0.05 -6.31
N TYR A 56 3.63 -0.79 -5.98
CA TYR A 56 3.74 -1.63 -4.80
C TYR A 56 3.62 -0.81 -3.50
N GLY A 57 4.37 0.29 -3.37
CA GLY A 57 4.29 1.17 -2.20
C GLY A 57 2.92 1.84 -2.03
N VAL A 58 2.28 2.23 -3.13
CA VAL A 58 0.90 2.76 -3.12
C VAL A 58 -0.08 1.70 -2.62
N LEU A 59 0.04 0.45 -3.10
CA LEU A 59 -0.82 -0.66 -2.70
C LEU A 59 -0.74 -0.93 -1.20
N ILE A 60 0.47 -1.03 -0.62
CA ILE A 60 0.67 -1.22 0.82
C ILE A 60 -0.01 -0.11 1.62
N GLY A 61 0.20 1.15 1.22
CA GLY A 61 -0.34 2.31 1.92
C GLY A 61 -1.88 2.42 1.83
N VAL A 62 -2.50 1.90 0.77
CA VAL A 62 -3.97 1.85 0.64
C VAL A 62 -4.52 0.69 1.47
N MET A 63 -3.93 -0.50 1.34
CA MET A 63 -4.36 -1.70 2.07
C MET A 63 -4.23 -1.54 3.58
N CYS A 64 -3.15 -0.90 4.07
CA CYS A 64 -2.98 -0.69 5.50
C CYS A 64 -4.10 0.17 6.10
N VAL A 65 -4.47 1.28 5.45
CA VAL A 65 -5.57 2.16 5.90
C VAL A 65 -6.91 1.43 5.78
N LEU A 66 -7.13 0.72 4.68
CA LEU A 66 -8.37 -0.03 4.47
C LEU A 66 -8.56 -1.09 5.55
N ILE A 67 -7.54 -1.89 5.86
CA ILE A 67 -7.63 -2.93 6.90
C ILE A 67 -7.86 -2.28 8.27
N ARG A 68 -7.16 -1.19 8.59
CA ARG A 68 -7.33 -0.49 9.86
C ARG A 68 -8.74 0.10 10.04
N VAL A 69 -9.29 0.71 8.98
CA VAL A 69 -10.53 1.47 9.07
C VAL A 69 -11.77 0.58 8.89
N VAL A 70 -11.71 -0.38 7.96
CA VAL A 70 -12.85 -1.23 7.59
C VAL A 70 -12.96 -2.48 8.47
N ASN A 71 -11.85 -2.98 9.02
CA ASN A 71 -11.86 -4.22 9.80
C ASN A 71 -11.70 -3.96 11.31
N PRO A 72 -12.80 -3.96 12.10
CA PRO A 72 -12.73 -3.73 13.54
C PRO A 72 -12.02 -4.85 14.32
N ALA A 73 -11.73 -6.00 13.69
CA ALA A 73 -11.05 -7.12 14.34
C ALA A 73 -9.53 -6.94 14.45
N TYR A 74 -8.91 -6.07 13.64
CA TYR A 74 -7.45 -5.89 13.62
C TYR A 74 -7.04 -4.42 13.76
N PRO A 75 -6.48 -4.01 14.91
CA PRO A 75 -5.99 -2.65 15.10
C PRO A 75 -4.72 -2.36 14.27
N GLU A 76 -4.02 -3.41 13.82
CA GLU A 76 -2.82 -3.33 12.98
C GLU A 76 -3.00 -4.04 11.63
N GLY A 77 -2.94 -3.28 10.54
CA GLY A 77 -3.07 -3.81 9.18
C GLY A 77 -1.77 -4.00 8.40
N MET A 78 -0.62 -3.66 8.98
CA MET A 78 0.65 -3.54 8.23
C MET A 78 1.14 -4.88 7.68
N MET A 79 1.19 -5.93 8.52
CA MET A 79 1.67 -7.25 8.09
C MET A 79 0.83 -7.83 6.96
N LEU A 80 -0.50 -7.78 7.10
CA LEU A 80 -1.43 -8.26 6.06
C LEU A 80 -1.32 -7.44 4.77
N ALA A 81 -1.14 -6.13 4.89
CA ALA A 81 -0.93 -5.25 3.73
C ALA A 81 0.37 -5.57 2.97
N ILE A 82 1.47 -5.87 3.68
CA ILE A 82 2.75 -6.26 3.05
C ILE A 82 2.62 -7.62 2.38
N LEU A 83 2.07 -8.63 3.07
CA LEU A 83 1.89 -9.97 2.50
C LEU A 83 1.00 -9.92 1.24
N PHE A 84 -0.06 -9.12 1.28
CA PHE A 84 -0.92 -8.90 0.12
C PHE A 84 -0.14 -8.22 -1.00
N ALA A 85 0.62 -7.17 -0.71
CA ALA A 85 1.41 -6.49 -1.74
C ALA A 85 2.49 -7.40 -2.37
N ASN A 86 3.13 -8.27 -1.57
CA ASN A 86 4.11 -9.25 -2.04
C ASN A 86 3.48 -10.25 -3.03
N LEU A 87 2.23 -10.65 -2.81
CA LEU A 87 1.50 -11.51 -3.75
C LEU A 87 1.31 -10.84 -5.12
N PHE A 88 1.11 -9.52 -5.13
CA PHE A 88 0.90 -8.74 -6.37
C PHE A 88 2.21 -8.18 -6.97
N ALA A 89 3.34 -8.26 -6.28
CA ALA A 89 4.63 -7.75 -6.77
C ALA A 89 5.03 -8.34 -8.15
N PRO A 90 4.94 -9.66 -8.40
CA PRO A 90 5.25 -10.23 -9.71
C PRO A 90 4.30 -9.76 -10.81
N LEU A 91 3.03 -9.52 -10.46
CA LEU A 91 2.02 -9.02 -11.40
C LEU A 91 2.37 -7.59 -11.86
N PHE A 92 2.80 -6.73 -10.93
CA PHE A 92 3.24 -5.37 -11.27
C PHE A 92 4.47 -5.40 -12.18
N ASP A 93 5.46 -6.25 -11.89
CA ASP A 93 6.63 -6.39 -12.75
C ASP A 93 6.26 -6.89 -14.14
N TYR A 94 5.38 -7.89 -14.25
CA TYR A 94 4.90 -8.41 -15.53
C TYR A 94 4.23 -7.32 -16.38
N LEU A 95 3.33 -6.53 -15.77
CA LEU A 95 2.63 -5.45 -16.46
C LEU A 95 3.59 -4.36 -16.96
N VAL A 96 4.59 -3.99 -16.15
CA VAL A 96 5.58 -2.98 -16.54
C VAL A 96 6.49 -3.49 -17.66
N VAL A 97 6.94 -4.73 -17.59
CA VAL A 97 7.76 -5.36 -18.64
C VAL A 97 6.98 -5.45 -19.95
N GLN A 98 5.72 -5.90 -19.93
CA GLN A 98 4.88 -5.93 -21.12
C GLN A 98 4.67 -4.53 -21.73
N ALA A 99 4.40 -3.51 -20.90
CA ALA A 99 4.23 -2.15 -21.38
C ALA A 99 5.50 -1.62 -22.06
N ASN A 100 6.69 -1.97 -21.54
CA ASN A 100 7.96 -1.63 -22.15
C ASN A 100 8.18 -2.37 -23.48
N ILE A 101 7.83 -3.66 -23.58
CA ILE A 101 7.91 -4.44 -24.83
C ILE A 101 6.98 -3.85 -25.90
N LYS A 102 5.73 -3.51 -25.54
CA LYS A 102 4.78 -2.89 -26.46
C LYS A 102 5.26 -1.54 -26.98
N ARG A 103 5.83 -0.70 -26.09
CA ARG A 103 6.47 0.58 -26.48
C ARG A 103 7.66 0.38 -27.41
N ARG A 104 8.46 -0.67 -27.22
CA ARG A 104 9.60 -0.98 -28.11
C ARG A 104 9.10 -1.42 -29.50
N LYS A 105 8.11 -2.31 -29.57
CA LYS A 105 7.50 -2.77 -30.85
C LYS A 105 6.79 -1.66 -31.62
N SER A 106 6.28 -0.62 -30.95
CA SER A 106 5.65 0.53 -31.61
C SER A 106 6.67 1.52 -32.23
N ARG A 107 7.96 1.37 -31.92
CA ARG A 107 9.04 2.27 -32.38
C ARG A 107 9.86 1.69 -33.54
N GLY A 108 9.72 0.40 -33.83
CA GLY A 108 10.31 -0.27 -34.99
C GLY A 108 9.20 -0.65 -35.95
#